data_AF-A0A2N7VKY7-F1
#
_entry.id   AF-A0A2N7VKY7-F1
#
_cell.length_a   1.000
_cell.length_b   1.000
_cell.length_c   1.000
_cell.angle_alpha   90.00
_cell.angle_beta   90.00
_cell.angle_gamma   90.00
#
_symmetry.space_group_name_H-M   'P 1'
#
loop_
_entity.id
_entity.type
_entity.pdbx_description
1 polymer ?
#
loop_
_entity_poly.entity_id
_entity_poly.type
_entity_poly.pdbx_seq_one_letter_code
_entity_poly.pdbx_strand_id
1 'polypeptide(L)'
;MGLRDIPISPSFWNFYPLQKESLMMQSVPKDHPDNEYQTDLARLRASHKQFSEASCLSGRAAGMYWARKRGEYGDLRRVAKLGEALEQREDVDMQQLAEAIEGDCVSGRDIDELAERLFDHVDPHPDEIRGFIEGVAEVLADM
;
A
#
# COMPACT_ATOMS: atom_id res chain seq x y z
N MET A 1 21.17 26.18 65.44
CA MET A 1 20.66 26.00 66.82
C MET A 1 19.51 26.98 67.03
N GLY A 2 18.47 26.61 67.80
CA GLY A 2 17.17 27.32 67.87
C GLY A 2 16.11 26.60 67.00
N LEU A 3 15.06 25.89 67.47
CA LEU A 3 14.19 26.02 68.66
C LEU A 3 13.57 27.44 68.72
N ARG A 4 12.26 27.74 68.78
CA ARG A 4 10.95 27.08 69.08
C ARG A 4 9.82 28.03 68.56
N ASP A 5 8.50 27.77 68.53
CA ASP A 5 7.60 26.61 68.74
C ASP A 5 6.23 26.91 68.05
N ILE A 6 5.24 26.02 68.15
CA ILE A 6 3.84 26.20 67.66
C ILE A 6 2.91 26.65 68.82
N PRO A 7 1.88 27.46 68.55
CA PRO A 7 0.50 27.12 68.99
C PRO A 7 -0.53 27.39 67.86
N ILE A 8 -1.29 26.41 67.34
CA ILE A 8 -2.48 25.80 67.95
C ILE A 8 -3.39 26.80 68.69
N SER A 9 -4.55 27.13 68.11
CA SER A 9 -5.80 27.27 68.86
C SER A 9 -7.01 27.02 67.93
N PRO A 10 -8.13 26.41 68.39
CA PRO A 10 -9.15 25.85 67.50
C PRO A 10 -10.53 26.55 67.53
N SER A 11 -11.21 26.55 66.39
CA SER A 11 -12.66 26.77 66.20
C SER A 11 -13.05 25.99 64.95
N PHE A 12 -13.57 24.76 64.97
CA PHE A 12 -14.64 24.14 65.76
C PHE A 12 -16.05 24.64 65.39
N TRP A 13 -16.61 23.94 64.37
CA TRP A 13 -18.01 23.76 63.98
C TRP A 13 -18.70 24.67 62.94
N ASN A 14 -19.21 23.96 61.91
CA ASN A 14 -20.47 24.13 61.19
C ASN A 14 -20.81 25.46 60.50
N PHE A 15 -20.81 25.42 59.17
CA PHE A 15 -22.05 25.70 58.41
C PHE A 15 -22.06 24.89 57.10
N TYR A 16 -23.20 24.31 56.73
CA TYR A 16 -23.38 23.45 55.54
C TYR A 16 -23.22 24.24 54.23
N PRO A 17 -22.61 23.68 53.17
CA PRO A 17 -22.99 23.96 51.80
C PRO A 17 -24.15 23.03 51.39
N LEU A 18 -25.31 23.65 51.12
CA LEU A 18 -26.49 22.98 50.58
C LEU A 18 -26.16 22.18 49.30
N GLN A 19 -26.77 21.01 49.16
CA GLN A 19 -26.99 20.42 47.84
C GLN A 19 -27.75 21.44 46.97
N LYS A 20 -27.09 21.92 45.91
CA LYS A 20 -27.78 22.42 44.73
C LYS A 20 -27.44 21.51 43.57
N GLU A 21 -28.42 20.73 43.18
CA GLU A 21 -28.46 20.08 41.88
C GLU A 21 -28.29 21.16 40.81
N SER A 22 -27.13 21.18 40.17
CA SER A 22 -26.89 22.01 38.97
C SER A 22 -26.73 21.09 37.78
N LEU A 23 -27.88 20.60 37.35
CA LEU A 23 -28.27 20.40 35.95
C LEU A 23 -27.21 19.81 35.00
N MET A 24 -27.50 18.57 34.60
CA MET A 24 -26.92 17.89 33.44
C MET A 24 -26.70 18.83 32.24
N MET A 25 -25.45 19.10 31.90
CA MET A 25 -24.99 19.24 30.51
C MET A 25 -23.57 18.66 30.39
N GLN A 26 -23.48 17.33 30.46
CA GLN A 26 -22.43 16.66 29.69
C GLN A 26 -22.74 16.94 28.22
N SER A 27 -21.98 17.85 27.62
CA SER A 27 -22.01 18.05 26.18
C SER A 27 -21.53 16.76 25.52
N VAL A 28 -22.50 15.96 25.08
CA VAL A 28 -22.27 14.80 24.20
C VAL A 28 -21.34 15.28 23.08
N PRO A 29 -20.17 14.66 22.87
CA PRO A 29 -19.39 14.91 21.68
C PRO A 29 -20.31 14.69 20.49
N LYS A 30 -20.50 15.72 19.65
CA LYS A 30 -21.12 15.48 18.35
C LYS A 30 -20.10 14.68 17.56
N ASP A 31 -20.24 13.35 17.62
CA ASP A 31 -19.53 12.45 16.73
C ASP A 31 -19.87 12.88 15.30
N HIS A 32 -18.90 13.57 14.70
CA HIS A 32 -19.02 14.07 13.34
C HIS A 32 -18.79 12.83 12.47
N PRO A 33 -19.81 12.33 11.74
CA PRO A 33 -19.66 11.11 10.95
C PRO A 33 -18.51 11.24 9.93
N ASP A 34 -18.23 12.47 9.53
CA ASP A 34 -17.12 12.87 8.66
C ASP A 34 -15.74 12.38 9.14
N ASN A 35 -15.51 12.20 10.45
CA ASN A 35 -14.23 11.72 10.97
C ASN A 35 -14.07 10.19 10.82
N GLU A 36 -15.14 9.43 11.06
CA GLU A 36 -15.16 7.97 10.83
C GLU A 36 -15.06 7.68 9.33
N TYR A 37 -15.84 8.40 8.49
CA TYR A 37 -15.74 8.27 7.03
C TYR A 37 -14.35 8.64 6.49
N GLN A 38 -13.71 9.69 7.00
CA GLN A 38 -12.34 10.03 6.60
C GLN A 38 -11.32 8.97 7.06
N THR A 39 -11.51 8.39 8.25
CA THR A 39 -10.65 7.33 8.78
C THR A 39 -10.77 6.05 7.96
N ASP A 40 -11.99 5.63 7.60
CA ASP A 40 -12.19 4.43 6.79
C ASP A 40 -11.75 4.62 5.33
N LEU A 41 -11.92 5.82 4.75
CA LEU A 41 -11.34 6.15 3.45
C LEU A 41 -9.80 6.15 3.49
N ALA A 42 -9.18 6.61 4.57
CA ALA A 42 -7.73 6.56 4.75
C ALA A 42 -7.23 5.10 4.89
N ARG A 43 -7.94 4.27 5.65
CA ARG A 43 -7.65 2.83 5.80
C ARG A 43 -7.79 2.08 4.48
N LEU A 44 -8.85 2.35 3.71
CA LEU A 44 -9.09 1.71 2.42
C LEU A 44 -8.02 2.12 1.39
N ARG A 45 -7.62 3.40 1.35
CA ARG A 45 -6.48 3.87 0.54
C ARG A 45 -5.15 3.25 0.95
N ALA A 46 -4.89 3.12 2.26
CA ALA A 46 -3.67 2.47 2.76
C ALA A 46 -3.64 0.98 2.37
N SER A 47 -4.76 0.27 2.54
CA SER A 47 -4.90 -1.14 2.12
C SER A 47 -4.70 -1.32 0.61
N HIS A 48 -5.28 -0.44 -0.21
CA HIS A 48 -5.11 -0.49 -1.67
C HIS A 48 -3.65 -0.21 -2.07
N LYS A 49 -3.00 0.74 -1.42
CA LYS A 49 -1.58 1.05 -1.66
C LYS A 49 -0.68 -0.13 -1.26
N GLN A 50 -0.93 -0.77 -0.12
CA GLN A 50 -0.19 -1.96 0.32
C GLN A 50 -0.37 -3.14 -0.62
N PHE A 51 -1.57 -3.34 -1.17
CA PHE A 51 -1.82 -4.37 -2.18
C PHE A 51 -1.03 -4.08 -3.47
N SER A 52 -1.15 -2.87 -4.00
CA SER A 52 -0.42 -2.42 -5.20
C SER A 52 1.11 -2.55 -5.06
N GLU A 53 1.67 -2.16 -3.90
CA GLU A 53 3.09 -2.33 -3.59
C GLU A 53 3.49 -3.81 -3.49
N ALA A 54 2.65 -4.67 -2.90
CA ALA A 54 2.92 -6.11 -2.80
C ALA A 54 2.87 -6.82 -4.18
N SER A 55 1.88 -6.49 -5.01
CA SER A 55 1.77 -6.94 -6.40
C SER A 55 2.99 -6.53 -7.22
N CYS A 56 3.40 -5.25 -7.15
CA CYS A 56 4.60 -4.77 -7.86
C CYS A 56 5.87 -5.52 -7.42
N LEU A 57 6.06 -5.75 -6.11
CA LEU A 57 7.19 -6.54 -5.60
C LEU A 57 7.15 -8.01 -6.06
N SER A 58 5.97 -8.63 -6.11
CA SER A 58 5.77 -9.99 -6.60
C SER A 58 6.16 -10.11 -8.08
N GLY A 59 5.56 -9.26 -8.92
CA GLY A 59 5.86 -9.20 -10.34
C GLY A 59 7.34 -8.93 -10.62
N ARG A 60 7.96 -8.02 -9.87
CA ARG A 60 9.40 -7.70 -10.00
C ARG A 60 10.30 -8.89 -9.69
N ALA A 61 9.98 -9.68 -8.66
CA ALA A 61 10.71 -10.92 -8.39
C ALA A 61 10.58 -11.93 -9.55
N ALA A 62 9.38 -12.08 -10.13
CA ALA A 62 9.15 -12.93 -11.29
C ALA A 62 9.92 -12.44 -12.55
N GLY A 63 9.90 -11.14 -12.82
CA GLY A 63 10.64 -10.51 -13.93
C GLY A 63 12.15 -10.72 -13.82
N MET A 64 12.73 -10.44 -12.65
CA MET A 64 14.15 -10.69 -12.39
C MET A 64 14.51 -12.18 -12.53
N TYR A 65 13.64 -13.08 -12.07
CA TYR A 65 13.85 -14.52 -12.18
C TYR A 65 13.81 -15.00 -13.63
N TRP A 66 12.78 -14.61 -14.39
CA TRP A 66 12.66 -14.93 -15.81
C TRP A 66 13.85 -14.39 -16.60
N ALA A 67 14.23 -13.12 -16.39
CA ALA A 67 15.36 -12.51 -17.08
C ALA A 67 16.68 -13.25 -16.86
N ARG A 68 16.93 -13.72 -15.62
CA ARG A 68 18.15 -14.46 -15.25
C ARG A 68 18.16 -15.94 -15.66
N LYS A 69 17.02 -16.51 -16.06
CA LYS A 69 16.86 -17.96 -16.30
C LYS A 69 16.43 -18.33 -17.72
N ARG A 70 15.72 -17.44 -18.42
CA ARG A 70 15.03 -17.71 -19.68
C ARG A 70 15.12 -16.58 -20.69
N GLY A 71 15.18 -15.32 -20.25
CA GLY A 71 15.18 -14.17 -21.16
C GLY A 71 16.43 -14.11 -22.03
N GLU A 72 16.26 -14.21 -23.35
CA GLU A 72 17.34 -13.88 -24.29
C GLU A 72 17.49 -12.36 -24.41
N TYR A 73 18.68 -11.87 -24.78
CA TYR A 73 18.96 -10.43 -24.83
C TYR A 73 18.01 -9.63 -25.75
N GLY A 74 17.46 -10.27 -26.79
CA GLY A 74 16.42 -9.69 -27.63
C GLY A 74 15.12 -9.44 -26.87
N ASP A 75 14.65 -10.43 -26.10
CA ASP A 75 13.41 -10.38 -25.33
C ASP A 75 13.55 -9.41 -24.15
N LEU A 76 14.68 -9.45 -23.45
CA LEU A 76 15.00 -8.48 -22.39
C LEU A 76 14.87 -7.05 -22.91
N ARG A 77 15.39 -6.75 -24.10
CA ARG A 77 15.26 -5.44 -24.75
C ARG A 77 13.83 -5.12 -25.21
N ARG A 78 13.04 -6.12 -25.63
CA ARG A 78 11.63 -5.90 -26.01
C ARG A 78 10.78 -5.57 -24.79
N VAL A 79 10.91 -6.34 -23.71
CA VAL A 79 10.21 -6.10 -22.44
C VAL A 79 10.66 -4.79 -21.79
N ALA A 80 11.96 -4.47 -21.76
CA ALA A 80 12.44 -3.21 -21.18
C ALA A 80 11.89 -1.95 -21.89
N LYS A 81 11.59 -2.01 -23.19
CA LYS A 81 10.92 -0.91 -23.91
C LYS A 81 9.47 -0.67 -23.45
N LEU A 82 8.79 -1.69 -22.93
CA LEU A 82 7.48 -1.49 -22.28
C LEU A 82 7.63 -0.63 -21.01
N GLY A 83 8.80 -0.66 -20.35
CA GLY A 83 9.14 0.24 -19.24
C GLY A 83 9.18 1.70 -19.67
N GLU A 84 9.75 2.00 -20.85
CA GLU A 84 9.76 3.35 -21.42
C GLU A 84 8.35 3.85 -21.78
N ALA A 85 7.41 2.94 -22.08
CA ALA A 85 5.99 3.26 -22.30
C ALA A 85 5.23 3.52 -20.98
N LEU A 86 5.50 2.73 -19.94
CA LEU A 86 4.97 2.95 -18.59
C LEU A 86 5.37 4.31 -18.02
N GLU A 87 6.60 4.79 -18.26
CA GLU A 87 7.02 6.15 -17.88
C GLU A 87 6.20 7.25 -18.60
N GLN A 88 5.78 6.98 -19.84
CA GLN A 88 4.91 7.86 -20.64
C GLN A 88 3.42 7.78 -20.24
N ARG A 89 3.08 6.97 -19.23
CA ARG A 89 1.72 6.68 -18.75
C ARG A 89 0.84 5.96 -19.77
N GLU A 90 1.45 5.16 -20.63
CA GLU A 90 0.72 4.14 -21.36
C GLU A 90 0.55 2.92 -20.43
N ASP A 91 -0.70 2.50 -20.20
CA ASP A 91 -0.98 1.30 -19.43
C ASP A 91 -0.51 0.08 -20.25
N VAL A 92 0.30 -0.79 -19.63
CA VAL A 92 0.79 -2.01 -20.29
C VAL A 92 0.00 -3.22 -19.79
N ASP A 93 -0.62 -3.94 -20.71
CA ASP A 93 -1.39 -5.15 -20.42
C ASP A 93 -0.60 -6.45 -20.67
N MET A 94 -1.24 -7.58 -20.36
CA MET A 94 -0.65 -8.91 -20.50
C MET A 94 -0.47 -9.30 -21.97
N GLN A 95 -1.26 -8.76 -22.90
CA GLN A 95 -1.10 -9.00 -24.33
C GLN A 95 0.19 -8.33 -24.84
N GLN A 96 0.42 -7.06 -24.50
CA GLN A 96 1.65 -6.34 -24.86
C GLN A 96 2.90 -6.98 -24.25
N LEU A 97 2.81 -7.47 -23.01
CA LEU A 97 3.90 -8.25 -22.39
C LEU A 97 4.14 -9.58 -23.14
N ALA A 98 3.07 -10.27 -23.55
CA ALA A 98 3.18 -11.52 -24.30
C ALA A 98 3.81 -11.32 -25.68
N GLU A 99 3.37 -10.31 -26.43
CA GLU A 99 3.94 -9.92 -27.73
C GLU A 99 5.42 -9.53 -27.61
N ALA A 100 5.84 -8.92 -26.50
CA ALA A 100 7.25 -8.59 -26.25
C ALA A 100 8.13 -9.81 -25.94
N ILE A 101 7.56 -10.87 -25.35
CA ILE A 101 8.28 -12.11 -24.98
C ILE A 101 8.30 -13.10 -26.16
N GLU A 102 7.14 -13.51 -26.66
CA GLU A 102 7.03 -14.54 -27.69
C GLU A 102 7.25 -13.97 -29.11
N GLY A 103 7.04 -12.66 -29.31
CA GLY A 103 7.51 -11.92 -30.49
C GLY A 103 6.61 -11.91 -31.72
N ASP A 104 5.54 -12.68 -31.71
CA ASP A 104 4.53 -12.79 -32.78
C ASP A 104 3.12 -12.47 -32.24
N CYS A 105 2.10 -12.49 -33.10
CA CYS A 105 0.70 -12.33 -32.69
C CYS A 105 0.24 -13.48 -31.77
N VAL A 106 0.25 -13.23 -30.46
CA VAL A 106 -0.09 -14.21 -29.42
C VAL A 106 -1.62 -14.42 -29.38
N SER A 107 -2.11 -15.67 -29.37
CA SER A 107 -3.55 -15.92 -29.20
C SER A 107 -3.95 -15.85 -27.73
N GLY A 108 -5.23 -15.60 -27.43
CA GLY A 108 -5.71 -15.48 -26.04
C GLY A 108 -5.32 -16.67 -25.14
N ARG A 109 -5.32 -17.90 -25.67
CA ARG A 109 -4.84 -19.07 -24.92
C ARG A 109 -3.34 -18.99 -24.61
N ASP A 110 -2.54 -18.56 -25.58
CA ASP A 110 -1.09 -18.48 -25.40
C ASP A 110 -0.74 -17.35 -24.40
N ILE A 111 -1.56 -16.29 -24.32
CA ILE A 111 -1.50 -15.26 -23.27
C ILE A 111 -1.83 -15.87 -21.90
N ASP A 112 -2.93 -16.64 -21.79
CA ASP A 112 -3.35 -17.30 -20.55
C ASP A 112 -2.26 -18.27 -20.03
N GLU A 113 -1.71 -19.11 -20.92
CA GLU A 113 -0.63 -20.07 -20.62
C GLU A 113 0.67 -19.34 -20.24
N LEU A 114 0.97 -18.19 -20.86
CA LEU A 114 2.11 -17.37 -20.50
C LEU A 114 1.93 -16.71 -19.12
N ALA A 115 0.74 -16.19 -18.82
CA ALA A 115 0.41 -15.58 -17.53
C ALA A 115 0.55 -16.61 -16.39
N GLU A 116 -0.04 -17.80 -16.55
CA GLU A 116 0.12 -18.90 -15.59
C GLU A 116 1.60 -19.32 -15.45
N ARG A 117 2.41 -19.27 -16.53
CA ARG A 117 3.84 -19.59 -16.51
C ARG A 117 4.74 -18.52 -15.86
N LEU A 118 4.29 -17.26 -15.77
CA LEU A 118 5.07 -16.14 -15.24
C LEU A 118 4.64 -15.71 -13.83
N PHE A 119 3.34 -15.81 -13.52
CA PHE A 119 2.73 -15.30 -12.28
C PHE A 119 2.00 -16.39 -11.47
N ASP A 120 2.00 -17.65 -11.92
CA ASP A 120 1.24 -18.77 -11.34
C ASP A 120 -0.31 -18.57 -11.38
N HIS A 121 -0.80 -17.63 -12.19
CA HIS A 121 -2.23 -17.43 -12.50
C HIS A 121 -2.48 -16.70 -13.83
N VAL A 122 -3.67 -16.90 -14.39
CA VAL A 122 -4.08 -16.45 -15.74
C VAL A 122 -4.37 -14.93 -15.84
N ASP A 123 -4.82 -14.28 -14.76
CA ASP A 123 -5.26 -12.87 -14.76
C ASP A 123 -4.39 -12.02 -13.80
N PRO A 124 -3.15 -11.67 -14.19
CA PRO A 124 -2.24 -10.91 -13.34
C PRO A 124 -2.63 -9.44 -13.24
N HIS A 125 -2.48 -8.87 -12.04
CA HIS A 125 -2.81 -7.46 -11.81
C HIS A 125 -1.85 -6.55 -12.60
N PRO A 126 -2.28 -5.39 -13.13
CA PRO A 126 -1.40 -4.48 -13.86
C PRO A 126 -0.14 -4.06 -13.09
N ASP A 127 -0.21 -3.97 -11.76
CA ASP A 127 0.98 -3.72 -10.92
C ASP A 127 1.99 -4.89 -10.95
N GLU A 128 1.56 -6.14 -11.13
CA GLU A 128 2.45 -7.30 -11.29
C GLU A 128 3.12 -7.30 -12.67
N ILE A 129 2.37 -6.98 -13.71
CA ILE A 129 2.89 -6.80 -15.08
C ILE A 129 3.93 -5.68 -15.10
N ARG A 130 3.60 -4.53 -14.50
CA ARG A 130 4.54 -3.41 -14.31
C ARG A 130 5.77 -3.84 -13.51
N GLY A 131 5.58 -4.50 -12.37
CA GLY A 131 6.67 -4.99 -11.54
C GLY A 131 7.60 -5.92 -12.33
N PHE A 132 7.04 -6.84 -13.11
CA PHE A 132 7.78 -7.74 -13.99
C PHE A 132 8.66 -6.97 -14.96
N ILE A 133 8.12 -5.96 -15.65
CA ILE A 133 8.86 -5.12 -16.59
C ILE A 133 9.99 -4.37 -15.88
N GLU A 134 9.74 -3.78 -14.70
CA GLU A 134 10.76 -3.13 -13.87
C GLU A 134 11.88 -4.13 -13.48
N GLY A 135 11.54 -5.35 -13.07
CA GLY A 135 12.50 -6.40 -12.72
C GLY A 135 13.33 -6.92 -13.88
N VAL A 136 12.76 -6.98 -15.09
CA VAL A 136 13.50 -7.32 -16.32
C VAL A 136 14.46 -6.20 -16.70
N ALA A 137 14.02 -4.93 -16.63
CA ALA A 137 14.84 -3.77 -16.94
C ALA A 137 16.06 -3.65 -16.01
N GLU A 138 15.90 -3.94 -14.71
CA GLU A 138 17.01 -3.97 -13.76
C GLU A 138 18.05 -5.03 -14.10
N VAL A 139 17.63 -6.26 -14.42
CA VAL A 139 18.56 -7.32 -14.82
C VAL A 139 19.27 -6.97 -16.13
N LEU A 140 18.61 -6.30 -17.07
CA LEU A 140 19.23 -5.83 -18.31
C LEU A 140 20.25 -4.69 -18.08
N ALA A 141 20.03 -3.84 -17.06
CA ALA A 141 20.97 -2.78 -16.69
C ALA A 141 22.22 -3.29 -15.95
N ASP A 142 22.12 -4.48 -15.33
CA ASP A 142 23.23 -5.18 -14.64
C ASP A 142 24.15 -6.00 -15.59
N MET A 143 23.84 -6.09 -16.90
CA MET A 143 24.57 -6.90 -17.91
C MET A 143 25.69 -6.16 -18.66
#